data_AF-A0A3D5M2P9-F1
#
_entry.id   AF-A0A3D5M2P9-F1
#
_cell.length_a   1.000
_cell.length_b   1.000
_cell.length_c   1.000
_cell.angle_alpha   90.00
_cell.angle_beta   90.00
_cell.angle_gamma   90.00
#
_symmetry.space_group_name_H-M   'P 1'
#
loop_
_entity.id
_entity.type
_entity.pdbx_description
1 polymer ?
#
loop_
_entity_poly.entity_id
_entity_poly.type
_entity_poly.pdbx_seq_one_letter_code
_entity_poly.pdbx_strand_id
1 'polypeptide(L)' 'DVWVPSYQFKRGHPVLIRREVVSRLVREDGPPHLRALIASEGVNIDHVETDNPLVLEDVDDEQDWKRISSKLGQ' A
#
# COMPACT_ATOMS: atom_id res chain seq x y z
N ASP A 1 -6.85 -11.37 4.09
CA ASP A 1 -5.43 -11.67 4.45
C ASP A 1 -4.54 -10.45 4.51
N VAL A 2 -4.85 -9.51 3.63
CA VAL A 2 -4.27 -8.18 3.56
C VAL A 2 -5.42 -7.19 3.67
N TRP A 3 -5.27 -6.14 4.48
CA TRP A 3 -6.18 -4.99 4.50
C TRP A 3 -5.46 -3.77 3.96
N VAL A 4 -6.10 -3.07 3.03
CA VAL A 4 -5.51 -1.91 2.36
C VAL A 4 -6.56 -0.81 2.27
N PRO A 5 -6.25 0.44 2.68
CA PRO A 5 -7.11 1.56 2.39
C PRO A 5 -7.24 1.75 0.88
N SER A 6 -8.43 2.13 0.45
CA SER A 6 -8.71 2.42 -0.95
C SER A 6 -9.44 3.75 -1.10
N TYR A 7 -8.82 4.67 -1.83
CA TYR A 7 -9.43 5.93 -2.26
C TYR A 7 -9.74 5.82 -3.76
N GLN A 8 -11.02 5.95 -4.13
CA GLN A 8 -11.47 5.86 -5.52
C GLN A 8 -10.93 4.62 -6.27
N PHE A 9 -11.07 3.44 -5.67
CA PHE A 9 -10.59 2.14 -6.17
C PHE A 9 -9.06 1.99 -6.31
N LYS A 10 -8.27 3.01 -5.94
CA LYS A 10 -6.82 2.93 -5.87
C LYS A 10 -6.40 2.53 -4.46
N ARG A 11 -5.41 1.64 -4.35
CA ARG A 11 -4.89 1.12 -3.07
C ARG A 11 -3.72 1.97 -2.59
N GLY A 12 -3.64 2.21 -1.29
CA GLY A 12 -2.62 3.05 -0.67
C GLY A 12 -2.05 2.48 0.64
N HIS A 13 -1.17 3.24 1.28
CA HIS A 13 -0.69 2.94 2.64
C HIS A 13 -1.65 3.48 3.71
N PRO A 14 -1.67 2.93 4.94
CA PRO A 14 -0.90 1.79 5.43
C PRO A 14 -1.41 0.44 4.94
N VAL A 15 -0.54 -0.57 4.86
CA VAL A 15 -0.93 -1.94 4.50
C VAL A 15 -0.84 -2.82 5.75
N LEU A 16 -1.93 -3.50 6.11
CA LEU A 16 -1.94 -4.51 7.17
C LEU A 16 -1.91 -5.90 6.54
N ILE A 17 -0.99 -6.75 7.00
CA ILE A 17 -0.76 -8.09 6.42
C ILE A 17 -0.60 -9.09 7.54
N ARG A 18 -1.27 -10.24 7.42
CA ARG A 18 -1.07 -11.36 8.35
C ARG A 18 0.38 -11.86 8.32
N ARG A 19 0.92 -12.23 9.48
CA ARG A 19 2.33 -12.62 9.64
C ARG A 19 2.71 -13.81 8.75
N GLU A 20 1.83 -14.79 8.65
CA GLU A 20 2.00 -15.97 7.82
C GLU A 20 2.14 -15.62 6.33
N VAL A 21 1.42 -14.60 5.85
CA VAL A 21 1.50 -14.14 4.48
C VAL A 21 2.80 -13.37 4.25
N VAL A 22 3.15 -12.44 5.14
CA VAL A 22 4.39 -11.64 4.99
C VAL A 22 5.65 -12.50 5.07
N SER A 23 5.61 -13.62 5.80
CA SER A 23 6.73 -14.58 5.89
C SER A 23 7.14 -15.20 4.56
N ARG A 24 6.28 -15.14 3.54
CA ARG A 24 6.59 -15.63 2.18
C ARG A 24 7.64 -14.77 1.48
N LEU A 25 7.80 -13.49 1.85
CA LEU A 25 8.76 -12.58 1.21
C LEU A 25 10.21 -12.99 1.40
N VAL A 26 10.52 -13.60 2.54
CA VAL A 26 11.91 -13.95 2.91
C VAL A 26 12.29 -15.37 2.51
N ARG A 27 11.41 -16.07 1.79
CA ARG A 27 11.71 -17.39 1.21
C ARG A 27 12.65 -17.23 0.03
N GLU A 28 13.44 -18.27 -0.25
CA GLU A 28 14.38 -18.30 -1.38
C GLU A 28 13.67 -18.09 -2.73
N ASP A 29 12.45 -18.62 -2.87
CA ASP A 29 11.56 -18.46 -4.02
C ASP A 29 10.43 -17.43 -3.77
N GLY A 30 10.64 -16.53 -2.81
CA GLY A 30 9.66 -15.52 -2.43
C GLY A 30 9.38 -14.49 -3.54
N PRO A 31 8.23 -13.80 -3.48
CA PRO A 31 7.96 -12.70 -4.40
C PRO A 31 8.99 -11.57 -4.21
N PRO A 32 9.34 -10.83 -5.28
CA PRO A 32 10.46 -9.89 -5.27
C PRO A 32 10.26 -8.67 -4.36
N HIS A 33 9.02 -8.32 -4.03
CA HIS A 33 8.68 -7.20 -3.16
C HIS A 33 7.25 -7.33 -2.62
N LEU A 34 6.90 -6.50 -1.63
CA LEU A 34 5.59 -6.54 -0.94
C LEU A 34 4.40 -6.45 -1.90
N ARG A 35 4.48 -5.56 -2.90
CA ARG A 35 3.42 -5.42 -3.92
C ARG A 35 3.18 -6.71 -4.71
N ALA A 36 4.23 -7.48 -5.01
CA ALA A 36 4.11 -8.76 -5.70
C ALA A 36 3.53 -9.85 -4.79
N LEU A 37 3.90 -9.84 -3.49
CA LEU A 37 3.27 -10.71 -2.49
C LEU A 37 1.75 -10.48 -2.43
N ILE A 38 1.32 -9.22 -2.33
CA ILE A 38 -0.10 -8.87 -2.22
C ILE A 38 -0.87 -9.27 -3.48
N ALA A 39 -0.24 -9.19 -4.65
CA ALA A 39 -0.82 -9.60 -5.93
C ALA A 39 -0.71 -11.12 -6.22
N SER A 40 -0.08 -11.89 -5.33
CA SER A 40 0.12 -13.32 -5.53
C SER A 40 -1.19 -14.10 -5.41
N GLU A 41 -1.29 -15.21 -6.15
CA GLU A 41 -2.40 -16.14 -6.04
C GLU A 41 -2.60 -16.63 -4.60
N GLY A 42 -3.86 -16.78 -4.19
CA GLY A 42 -4.26 -17.21 -2.86
C GLY A 42 -4.15 -16.14 -1.77
N VAL A 43 -3.79 -14.89 -2.09
CA VAL A 43 -3.82 -13.78 -1.14
C VAL A 43 -5.12 -12.99 -1.31
N ASN A 44 -5.97 -12.99 -0.28
CA ASN A 44 -7.22 -12.22 -0.29
C ASN A 44 -6.98 -10.79 0.24
N ILE A 45 -7.41 -9.80 -0.55
CA ILE A 45 -7.28 -8.38 -0.24
C ILE A 45 -8.63 -7.80 0.16
N ASP A 46 -8.71 -7.34 1.40
CA ASP A 46 -9.83 -6.59 1.95
C ASP A 46 -9.59 -5.09 1.72
N HIS A 47 -10.46 -4.48 0.92
CA HIS A 47 -10.40 -3.05 0.62
C HIS A 47 -11.16 -2.26 1.69
N VAL A 48 -10.46 -1.38 2.39
CA VAL A 48 -11.06 -0.47 3.38
C VAL A 48 -11.27 0.88 2.69
N GLU A 49 -12.51 1.22 2.35
CA GLU A 49 -12.79 2.49 1.67
C GLU A 49 -12.43 3.69 2.57
N THR A 50 -11.79 4.70 1.98
CA THR A 50 -11.43 5.95 2.67
C THR A 50 -11.66 7.14 1.74
N ASP A 51 -12.02 8.26 2.35
CA ASP A 51 -12.14 9.58 1.73
C ASP A 51 -10.82 10.37 1.73
N ASN A 52 -9.78 9.87 2.40
CA ASN A 52 -8.49 10.52 2.48
C ASN A 52 -7.63 10.21 1.23
N PRO A 53 -7.39 11.17 0.31
CA PRO A 53 -6.59 10.93 -0.89
C PRO A 53 -5.10 10.75 -0.59
N LEU A 54 -4.62 11.17 0.59
CA LEU A 54 -3.20 11.13 0.94
C LEU A 54 -2.67 9.70 1.12
N VAL A 55 -3.55 8.71 1.24
CA VAL A 55 -3.15 7.29 1.28
C VAL A 55 -2.42 6.83 0.01
N LEU A 56 -2.63 7.53 -1.10
CA LEU A 56 -2.04 7.22 -2.41
C LEU A 56 -0.69 7.91 -2.64
N GLU A 57 -0.28 8.78 -1.72
CA GLU A 57 0.81 9.71 -1.94
C GLU A 57 2.09 9.21 -1.27
N ASP A 58 3.12 9.00 -2.07
CA ASP A 58 4.50 8.82 -1.60
C ASP A 58 5.28 10.13 -1.83
N VAL A 59 6.31 10.37 -1.01
CA VAL A 59 7.20 11.55 -1.12
C VAL A 59 8.60 11.05 -1.46
N ASP A 60 8.87 10.83 -2.74
CA ASP A 60 10.16 10.29 -3.18
C ASP A 60 11.16 11.39 -3.57
N ASP A 61 10.66 12.54 -4.05
CA ASP A 61 11.50 13.65 -4.50
C ASP A 61 11.00 15.05 -4.08
N GLU A 62 11.77 16.08 -4.47
CA GLU A 62 11.43 17.48 -4.15
C GLU A 62 10.12 17.94 -4.82
N GLN A 63 9.77 17.39 -5.97
CA GLN A 63 8.53 17.73 -6.68
C GLN A 63 7.33 17.14 -5.94
N ASP A 64 7.42 15.90 -5.47
CA ASP A 64 6.42 15.28 -4.61
C ASP A 64 6.19 16.09 -3.33
N TRP A 65 7.29 16.53 -2.69
CA TRP A 65 7.20 17.37 -1.51
C TRP A 65 6.48 18.70 -1.80
N LYS A 66 6.84 19.40 -2.88
CA LYS A 66 6.15 20.66 -3.27
C LYS A 66 4.66 20.43 -3.52
N ARG A 67 4.32 19.32 -4.15
CA ARG A 67 2.94 18.94 -4.45
C ARG A 67 2.14 18.65 -3.17
N ILE A 68 2.71 17.90 -2.23
CA ILE A 68 2.03 17.47 -1.00
C ILE A 68 1.99 18.58 0.06
N SER A 69 3.08 19.32 0.24
CA SER A 69 3.14 20.42 1.23
C SER A 69 2.08 21.49 0.99
N SER A 70 1.73 21.76 -0.28
CA SER A 70 0.63 22.68 -0.62
C SER A 70 -0.75 22.23 -0.12
N LYS A 71 -0.92 20.92 0.17
CA LYS A 71 -2.16 20.30 0.65
C LYS A 71 -2.21 20.14 2.18
N LEU A 72 -1.10 20.31 2.90
CA LEU A 72 -1.00 20.07 4.36
C LEU A 72 -1.49 21.25 5.21
N GLY A 73 -1.85 22.38 4.60
CA GLY A 73 -2.30 23.60 5.28
C GLY A 73 -3.73 24.04 4.94
N GLN A 74 -4.54 23.17 4.34
CA GLN A 74 -5.97 23.39 4.06
C GLN A 74 -6.85 22.61 5.02
#